data_AF-A0A6B3CI84-F1
#
_entry.id   AF-A0A6B3CI84-F1
#
_cell.length_a   1.000
_cell.length_b   1.000
_cell.length_c   1.000
_cell.angle_alpha   90.00
_cell.angle_beta   90.00
_cell.angle_gamma   90.00
#
_symmetry.space_group_name_H-M   'P 1'
#
loop_
_entity.id
_entity.type
_entity.pdbx_description
1 polymer ?
#
loop_
_entity_poly.entity_id
_entity_poly.type
_entity_poly.pdbx_seq_one_letter_code
_entity_poly.pdbx_strand_id
1 'polypeptide(L)'
;RVTDGAGRIADLPWQDVRHARMAGEEPVPLFEELLETFPGTRWNVDVKAESALRPLLELVRRHDAWDRICVGSFSEARVVRAQRLAGPRLATSYGTRGV
;
A
#
# COMPACT_ATOMS: atom_id res chain seq x y z
N ARG A 1 -1.04 -2.32 18.39
CA ARG A 1 -1.86 -3.38 17.73
C ARG A 1 -3.28 -2.84 17.66
N VAL A 2 -3.98 -3.00 16.54
CA VAL A 2 -5.26 -2.30 16.26
C VAL A 2 -6.42 -3.22 15.88
N THR A 3 -6.15 -4.51 15.68
CA THR A 3 -7.15 -5.54 15.39
C THR A 3 -7.23 -6.56 16.52
N ASP A 4 -8.32 -7.32 16.56
CA ASP A 4 -8.49 -8.51 17.39
C ASP A 4 -7.64 -9.72 16.95
N GLY A 5 -7.24 -9.78 15.67
CA GLY A 5 -6.38 -10.83 15.12
C GLY A 5 -4.92 -10.82 15.63
N ALA A 6 -4.21 -11.95 15.46
CA ALA A 6 -2.81 -12.15 15.85
C ALA A 6 -1.97 -12.80 14.74
N GLY A 7 -0.64 -12.62 14.80
CA GLY A 7 0.31 -13.11 13.81
C GLY A 7 0.88 -11.98 12.95
N ARG A 8 1.83 -12.33 12.06
CA ARG A 8 2.32 -11.41 11.04
C ARG A 8 1.40 -11.52 9.83
N ILE A 9 0.97 -10.39 9.27
CA ILE A 9 0.11 -10.37 8.07
C ILE A 9 0.72 -11.19 6.92
N ALA A 10 2.05 -11.16 6.78
CA ALA A 10 2.76 -11.90 5.73
C ALA A 10 2.64 -13.43 5.84
N ASP A 11 2.32 -13.95 7.03
CA ASP A 11 2.24 -15.38 7.32
C ASP A 11 0.78 -15.87 7.35
N LEU A 12 -0.19 -15.00 7.07
CA LEU A 12 -1.63 -15.30 7.15
C LEU A 12 -2.25 -15.31 5.74
N PRO A 13 -3.13 -16.28 5.43
CA PRO A 13 -3.90 -16.24 4.20
C PRO A 13 -4.93 -15.11 4.25
N TRP A 14 -5.27 -14.53 3.10
CA TRP A 14 -6.23 -13.43 3.01
C TRP A 14 -7.59 -13.78 3.64
N GLN A 15 -8.02 -15.03 3.53
CA GLN A 15 -9.26 -15.52 4.12
C GLN A 15 -9.30 -15.35 5.65
N ASP A 16 -8.15 -15.30 6.33
CA ASP A 16 -8.09 -15.07 7.78
C ASP A 16 -7.98 -13.57 8.06
N VAL A 17 -7.14 -12.85 7.30
CA VAL A 17 -6.93 -11.40 7.46
C VAL A 17 -8.22 -10.60 7.29
N ARG A 18 -9.07 -10.96 6.32
CA ARG A 18 -10.32 -10.25 6.03
C ARG A 18 -11.35 -10.30 7.17
N HIS A 19 -11.22 -11.24 8.11
CA HIS A 19 -12.11 -11.35 9.26
C HIS A 19 -11.58 -10.60 10.49
N ALA A 20 -10.34 -10.13 10.48
CA ALA A 20 -9.79 -9.33 11.57
C ALA A 20 -10.56 -8.00 11.67
N ARG A 21 -10.97 -7.67 12.90
CA ARG A 21 -11.79 -6.49 13.19
C ARG A 21 -10.97 -5.41 13.89
N MET A 22 -11.06 -4.19 13.38
CA MET A 22 -10.59 -2.98 14.04
C MET A 22 -11.66 -2.48 15.00
N ALA A 23 -11.27 -2.20 16.25
CA ALA A 23 -12.19 -1.83 17.33
C ALA A 23 -13.38 -2.81 17.54
N GLY A 24 -13.27 -4.06 17.06
CA GLY A 24 -14.32 -5.07 17.14
C GLY A 24 -15.40 -4.99 16.05
N GLU A 25 -15.33 -4.03 15.13
CA GLU A 25 -16.43 -3.75 14.19
C GLU A 25 -15.98 -3.84 12.72
N GLU A 26 -14.99 -3.05 12.32
CA GLU A 26 -14.67 -2.84 10.90
C GLU A 26 -13.62 -3.85 10.39
N PRO A 27 -13.83 -4.51 9.25
CA PRO A 27 -12.82 -5.40 8.65
C PRO A 27 -11.61 -4.60 8.13
N VAL A 28 -10.48 -5.28 7.98
CA VAL A 28 -9.35 -4.73 7.22
C VAL A 28 -9.71 -4.69 5.72
N PRO A 29 -9.74 -3.50 5.08
CA PRO A 29 -10.08 -3.40 3.67
C PRO A 29 -8.90 -3.80 2.77
N LEU A 30 -9.22 -4.20 1.54
CA LEU A 30 -8.24 -4.21 0.46
C LEU A 30 -7.99 -2.79 -0.03
N PHE A 31 -6.77 -2.50 -0.46
CA PHE A 31 -6.47 -1.20 -1.05
C PHE A 31 -7.25 -0.96 -2.36
N GLU A 32 -7.57 -2.03 -3.10
CA GLU A 32 -8.41 -1.96 -4.31
C GLU A 32 -9.82 -1.42 -4.01
N GLU A 33 -10.46 -1.91 -2.94
CA GLU A 33 -11.77 -1.44 -2.50
C GLU A 33 -11.75 0.05 -2.15
N LEU A 34 -10.67 0.54 -1.55
CA LEU A 34 -10.49 1.96 -1.24
C LEU A 34 -10.34 2.81 -2.51
N LEU A 35 -9.63 2.31 -3.52
CA LEU A 35 -9.45 3.01 -4.79
C LEU A 35 -10.76 3.12 -5.58
N GLU A 36 -11.62 2.11 -5.50
CA GLU A 36 -12.96 2.08 -6.10
C GLU A 36 -13.95 2.95 -5.34
N THR A 37 -13.95 2.87 -4.01
CA THR A 37 -14.87 3.63 -3.14
C THR A 37 -14.60 5.14 -3.20
N PHE A 38 -13.33 5.54 -3.33
CA PHE A 38 -12.92 6.95 -3.30
C PHE A 38 -12.17 7.35 -4.60
N PRO A 39 -12.88 7.47 -5.74
CA PRO A 39 -12.23 7.67 -7.04
C PRO A 39 -11.47 9.01 -7.15
N GLY A 40 -11.93 10.06 -6.45
CA GLY A 40 -11.31 11.39 -6.46
C GLY A 40 -10.21 11.62 -5.41
N THR A 41 -9.97 10.66 -4.52
CA THR A 41 -9.02 10.84 -3.41
C THR A 41 -7.58 10.61 -3.86
N ARG A 42 -6.67 11.48 -3.41
CA ARG A 42 -5.22 11.29 -3.53
C ARG A 42 -4.68 10.57 -2.29
N TRP A 43 -3.81 9.59 -2.50
CA TRP A 43 -3.28 8.72 -1.46
C TRP A 43 -1.77 8.88 -1.32
N ASN A 44 -1.32 8.92 -0.07
CA ASN A 44 0.09 8.74 0.28
C ASN A 44 0.22 7.37 0.95
N VAL A 45 0.94 6.45 0.30
CA VAL A 45 1.01 5.03 0.68
C VAL A 45 2.42 4.68 1.12
N ASP A 46 2.60 4.41 2.42
CA ASP A 46 3.86 3.90 2.96
C ASP A 46 3.95 2.38 2.78
N VAL A 47 4.83 1.93 1.89
CA VAL A 47 5.03 0.50 1.64
C VAL A 47 5.94 -0.05 2.73
N LYS A 48 5.38 -0.92 3.58
CA LYS A 48 6.08 -1.50 4.74
C LYS A 48 6.80 -2.82 4.46
N ALA A 49 6.37 -3.58 3.45
CA ALA A 49 6.98 -4.86 3.08
C ALA A 49 7.45 -4.86 1.61
N GLU A 50 8.58 -5.50 1.34
CA GLU A 50 9.12 -5.58 -0.04
C GLU A 50 8.18 -6.38 -0.96
N SER A 51 7.56 -7.44 -0.42
CA SER A 51 6.57 -8.25 -1.13
C SER A 51 5.32 -7.47 -1.56
N ALA A 52 5.00 -6.35 -0.89
CA ALA A 52 3.84 -5.52 -1.21
C ALA A 52 4.09 -4.53 -2.35
N LEU A 53 5.35 -4.25 -2.71
CA LEU A 53 5.68 -3.23 -3.71
C LEU A 53 5.11 -3.56 -5.09
N ARG A 54 5.39 -4.76 -5.61
CA ARG A 54 4.91 -5.16 -6.95
C ARG A 54 3.39 -5.23 -7.04
N PRO A 55 2.67 -5.87 -6.09
CA PRO A 55 1.20 -5.87 -6.08
C PRO A 55 0.61 -4.46 -6.07
N LEU A 56 1.19 -3.53 -5.29
CA LEU A 56 0.72 -2.14 -5.27
C LEU A 56 0.88 -1.47 -6.64
N LEU A 57 2.06 -1.54 -7.25
CA LEU A 57 2.29 -0.92 -8.56
C LEU A 57 1.41 -1.52 -9.66
N GLU A 58 1.15 -2.82 -9.62
CA GLU A 58 0.23 -3.48 -10.53
C GLU A 58 -1.21 -2.99 -10.35
N LEU A 59 -1.66 -2.80 -9.10
CA LEU A 59 -2.96 -2.23 -8.82
C LEU A 59 -3.07 -0.77 -9.32
N VAL A 60 -2.03 0.06 -9.09
CA VAL A 60 -1.98 1.43 -9.63
C VAL A 60 -2.09 1.42 -11.16
N ARG A 61 -1.41 0.50 -11.83
CA ARG A 61 -1.47 0.34 -13.29
C ARG A 61 -2.85 -0.08 -13.77
N ARG A 62 -3.47 -1.08 -13.14
CA ARG A 62 -4.81 -1.60 -13.51
C ARG A 62 -5.90 -0.54 -13.37
N HIS A 63 -5.79 0.32 -12.35
CA HIS A 63 -6.75 1.39 -12.05
C HIS A 63 -6.38 2.75 -12.67
N ASP A 64 -5.31 2.81 -13.49
CA ASP A 64 -4.69 4.03 -14.02
C ASP A 64 -4.56 5.15 -12.96
N ALA A 65 -4.22 4.77 -11.73
CA ALA A 65 -4.29 5.64 -10.55
C ALA A 65 -3.01 6.47 -10.33
N TRP A 66 -2.15 6.60 -11.33
CA TRP A 66 -0.82 7.21 -11.19
C TRP A 66 -0.87 8.62 -10.61
N ASP A 67 -1.79 9.46 -11.08
CA ASP A 67 -1.92 10.87 -10.70
C ASP A 67 -2.52 11.08 -9.29
N ARG A 68 -2.93 9.99 -8.64
CA ARG A 68 -3.54 10.02 -7.31
C ARG A 68 -2.81 9.16 -6.29
N ILE A 69 -1.66 8.57 -6.63
CA ILE A 69 -0.86 7.75 -5.71
C ILE A 69 0.56 8.32 -5.57
N CYS A 70 0.95 8.59 -4.33
CA CYS A 70 2.32 8.84 -3.93
C CYS A 70 2.84 7.64 -3.12
N VAL A 71 3.94 7.01 -3.56
CA VAL A 71 4.55 5.87 -2.86
C VAL A 71 5.70 6.33 -1.97
N GLY A 72 5.61 6.01 -0.69
CA GLY A 72 6.65 6.23 0.30
C GLY A 72 7.22 4.92 0.87
N SER A 73 8.38 5.02 1.50
CA SER A 73 8.90 3.97 2.38
C SER A 73 10.02 4.52 3.26
N PHE A 74 10.11 4.03 4.50
CA PHE A 74 11.30 4.21 5.34
C PHE A 74 12.54 3.48 4.80
N SER A 75 12.35 2.52 3.89
CA SER A 75 13.46 1.90 3.14
C SER A 75 13.69 2.67 1.84
N GLU A 76 14.78 3.42 1.78
CA GLU A 76 15.15 4.16 0.56
C GLU A 76 15.34 3.22 -0.64
N ALA A 77 15.94 2.04 -0.42
CA ALA A 77 16.08 1.02 -1.46
C ALA A 77 14.72 0.65 -2.08
N ARG A 78 13.65 0.65 -1.28
CA ARG A 78 12.29 0.37 -1.77
C ARG A 78 11.72 1.54 -2.58
N VAL A 79 11.97 2.79 -2.19
CA VAL A 79 11.56 3.97 -2.97
C VAL A 79 12.27 4.00 -4.33
N VAL A 80 13.59 3.80 -4.35
CA VAL A 80 14.37 3.74 -5.60
C VAL A 80 13.89 2.60 -6.50
N ARG A 81 13.58 1.44 -5.91
CA ARG A 81 13.03 0.30 -6.67
C ARG A 81 11.63 0.58 -7.20
N ALA A 82 10.78 1.27 -6.46
CA ALA A 82 9.45 1.70 -6.92
C ALA A 82 9.57 2.60 -8.15
N GLN A 83 10.43 3.62 -8.09
CA GLN A 83 10.72 4.52 -9.22
C GLN A 83 11.25 3.76 -10.44
N ARG A 84 12.18 2.82 -10.25
CA ARG A 84 12.71 1.99 -11.36
C ARG A 84 11.65 1.11 -12.02
N LEU A 85 10.72 0.56 -11.24
CA LEU A 85 9.67 -0.34 -11.75
C LEU A 85 8.53 0.42 -12.42
N ALA A 86 8.14 1.58 -11.88
CA ALA A 86 6.98 2.35 -12.35
C ALA A 86 7.35 3.48 -13.32
N GLY A 87 8.62 3.85 -13.38
CA GLY A 87 9.10 4.94 -14.24
C GLY A 87 8.64 6.33 -13.76
N PRO A 88 8.71 7.33 -14.66
CA PRO A 88 8.54 8.75 -14.30
C PRO A 88 7.11 9.15 -13.91
N ARG A 89 6.11 8.29 -14.15
CA ARG A 89 4.70 8.56 -13.79
C ARG A 89 4.43 8.44 -12.30
N LEU A 90 5.29 7.72 -11.56
CA LEU A 90 5.06 7.47 -10.14
C LEU A 90 5.55 8.64 -9.30
N ALA A 91 4.65 9.28 -8.57
CA ALA A 91 5.02 10.17 -7.49
C ALA A 91 5.58 9.34 -6.31
N THR A 92 6.68 9.80 -5.73
CA THR A 92 7.24 9.19 -4.51
C THR A 92 7.55 10.24 -3.46
N SER A 93 7.40 9.89 -2.19
CA SER A 93 7.92 10.72 -1.11
C SER A 93 9.45 10.73 -1.11
N TYR A 94 10.06 11.74 -0.51
CA TYR A 94 11.49 11.68 -0.21
C TYR A 94 11.77 10.54 0.78
N GLY A 95 12.80 9.75 0.49
CA GLY A 95 13.35 8.79 1.44
C GLY A 95 14.12 9.50 2.55
N THR A 96 14.60 8.76 3.55
CA THR A 96 15.32 9.30 4.71
C THR A 96 16.63 10.01 4.40
N ARG A 97 17.17 9.89 3.17
CA ARG A 97 18.34 10.66 2.70
C ARG A 97 18.01 12.03 2.10
N GLY A 98 16.73 12.35 1.93
CA GLY A 98 16.28 13.63 1.39
C GLY A 98 16.00 14.70 2.45
N VAL A 99 16.40 14.46 3.69
CA VAL A 99 16.27 15.37 4.86
C VAL A 99 17.65 15.74 5.39
#